data_AF-A0A0D2KK21-F1
#
_entry.id   AF-A0A0D2KK21-F1
#
_cell.length_a   1.000
_cell.length_b   1.000
_cell.length_c   1.000
_cell.angle_alpha   90.00
_cell.angle_beta   90.00
_cell.angle_gamma   90.00
#
_symmetry.space_group_name_H-M   'P 1'
#
loop_
_entity.id
_entity.type
_entity.pdbx_description
1 polymer ?
#
loop_
_entity_poly.entity_id
_entity_poly.type
_entity_poly.pdbx_seq_one_letter_code
_entity_poly.pdbx_strand_id
1 'polypeptide(L)'
;MGPSEPRELDLGKHVEMVARLLADEDIIRMANHTSASFNAYAPKVAKYYRDQLKELLDQHPHLKKPFPCSTYSAAAFNMGPCVCTYKHRDPLNCPFGLCAIQALGNSDPKKGGHLVLWDLKIYIEFLPGSLILIPSATLVHSNTPIQMHESRASFTQYCGGGLFRYVDCGFMTEAALKEKNPAEYARMQEAKSTQWSFGLSCFSTLDELVPKEPDVPGKGL
;
A
#
# COMPACT_ATOMS: atom_id res chain seq x y z
N MET A 1 -21.00 11.21 0.74
CA MET A 1 -21.14 9.89 0.09
C MET A 1 -19.91 9.65 -0.77
N GLY A 2 -19.32 8.46 -0.72
CA GLY A 2 -18.21 8.10 -1.61
C GLY A 2 -18.67 7.91 -3.06
N PRO A 3 -17.75 7.74 -4.02
CA PRO A 3 -18.11 7.45 -5.40
C PRO A 3 -18.84 6.09 -5.50
N SER A 4 -19.77 5.98 -6.46
CA SER A 4 -20.53 4.76 -6.74
C SER A 4 -19.72 3.68 -7.46
N GLU A 5 -18.61 4.08 -8.08
CA GLU A 5 -17.70 3.21 -8.81
C GLU A 5 -16.23 3.64 -8.60
N PRO A 6 -15.27 2.73 -8.82
CA PRO A 6 -13.85 3.05 -8.85
C PRO A 6 -13.53 4.06 -9.95
N ARG A 7 -12.62 4.99 -9.67
CA ARG A 7 -12.20 6.03 -10.63
C ARG A 7 -10.74 6.38 -10.43
N GLU A 8 -10.13 6.90 -11.48
CA GLU A 8 -8.82 7.54 -11.39
C GLU A 8 -8.89 8.78 -10.50
N LEU A 9 -7.77 9.10 -9.84
CA LEU A 9 -7.68 10.29 -8.99
C LEU A 9 -7.79 11.56 -9.85
N ASP A 10 -8.55 12.55 -9.39
CA ASP A 10 -8.59 13.86 -10.02
C ASP A 10 -7.28 14.60 -9.73
N LEU A 11 -6.46 14.75 -10.76
CA LEU A 11 -5.14 15.38 -10.68
C LEU A 11 -5.21 16.92 -10.79
N GLY A 12 -6.38 17.47 -11.13
CA GLY A 12 -6.60 18.90 -11.34
C GLY A 12 -5.50 19.56 -12.17
N LYS A 13 -4.98 20.68 -11.66
CA LYS A 13 -3.90 21.46 -12.32
C LYS A 13 -2.53 20.74 -12.39
N HIS A 14 -2.39 19.56 -11.79
CA HIS A 14 -1.11 18.85 -11.70
C HIS A 14 -0.98 17.71 -12.74
N VAL A 15 -1.96 17.53 -13.63
CA VAL A 15 -2.00 16.42 -14.61
C VAL A 15 -0.72 16.28 -15.43
N GLU A 16 -0.16 17.36 -15.98
CA GLU A 16 1.05 17.31 -16.81
C GLU A 16 2.31 16.94 -16.01
N MET A 17 2.41 17.41 -14.76
CA MET A 17 3.51 17.06 -13.88
C MET A 17 3.43 15.59 -13.48
N VAL A 18 2.24 15.11 -13.10
CA VAL A 18 2.05 13.70 -12.73
C VAL A 18 2.29 12.79 -13.93
N ALA A 19 1.82 13.15 -15.13
CA ALA A 19 2.09 12.38 -16.34
C ALA A 19 3.60 12.20 -16.61
N ARG A 20 4.39 13.27 -16.42
CA ARG A 20 5.86 13.19 -16.53
C ARG A 20 6.48 12.28 -15.48
N LEU A 21 6.05 12.38 -14.22
CA LEU A 21 6.54 11.53 -13.13
C LEU A 21 6.20 10.05 -13.33
N LEU A 22 5.01 9.76 -13.85
CA LEU A 22 4.59 8.38 -14.15
C LEU A 22 5.32 7.77 -15.35
N ALA A 23 5.85 8.61 -16.25
CA ALA A 23 6.64 8.20 -17.41
C ALA A 23 8.16 8.21 -17.15
N ASP A 24 8.61 8.72 -16.01
CA ASP A 24 10.03 8.82 -15.66
C ASP A 24 10.61 7.42 -15.34
N GLU A 25 11.72 7.08 -15.98
CA GLU A 25 12.32 5.74 -15.85
C GLU A 25 12.80 5.43 -14.42
N ASP A 26 13.32 6.43 -13.71
CA ASP A 26 13.84 6.24 -12.36
C ASP A 26 12.68 6.06 -11.36
N ILE A 27 11.59 6.81 -11.54
CA ILE A 27 10.37 6.61 -10.76
C ILE A 27 9.75 5.23 -11.04
N ILE A 28 9.72 4.79 -12.30
CA ILE A 28 9.25 3.44 -12.66
C ILE A 28 10.11 2.37 -11.97
N ARG A 29 11.45 2.53 -11.97
CA ARG A 29 12.36 1.60 -11.27
C ARG A 29 12.10 1.56 -9.77
N MET A 30 11.91 2.72 -9.13
CA MET A 30 11.53 2.81 -7.71
C MET A 30 10.20 2.12 -7.44
N ALA A 31 9.22 2.28 -8.32
CA ALA A 31 7.91 1.67 -8.18
C ALA A 31 7.97 0.14 -8.31
N ASN A 32 8.78 -0.35 -9.25
CA ASN A 32 9.02 -1.77 -9.48
C ASN A 32 9.82 -2.38 -8.32
N HIS A 33 10.85 -1.71 -7.81
CA HIS A 33 11.61 -2.16 -6.64
C HIS A 33 10.69 -2.32 -5.42
N THR A 34 9.81 -1.34 -5.19
CA THR A 34 8.80 -1.42 -4.13
C THR A 34 7.88 -2.64 -4.29
N SER A 35 7.39 -2.87 -5.51
CA SER A 35 6.52 -4.02 -5.77
C SER A 35 7.28 -5.32 -5.56
N ALA A 36 8.52 -5.46 -6.04
CA ALA A 36 9.35 -6.63 -5.81
C ALA A 36 9.59 -6.88 -4.30
N SER A 37 9.93 -5.85 -3.55
CA SER A 37 10.10 -5.93 -2.09
C SER A 37 8.82 -6.36 -1.38
N PHE A 38 7.67 -5.79 -1.74
CA PHE A 38 6.39 -6.20 -1.16
C PHE A 38 6.04 -7.67 -1.48
N ASN A 39 6.29 -8.09 -2.71
CA ASN A 39 6.12 -9.49 -3.14
C ASN A 39 7.02 -10.46 -2.36
N ALA A 40 8.25 -10.06 -2.07
CA ALA A 40 9.20 -10.89 -1.35
C ALA A 40 8.88 -10.98 0.15
N TYR A 41 8.56 -9.87 0.80
CA TYR A 41 8.42 -9.82 2.27
C TYR A 41 6.98 -10.02 2.78
N ALA A 42 5.97 -9.86 1.93
CA ALA A 42 4.58 -10.13 2.29
C ALA A 42 3.80 -10.77 1.12
N PRO A 43 4.26 -11.94 0.63
CA PRO A 43 3.74 -12.57 -0.60
C PRO A 43 2.24 -12.83 -0.57
N LYS A 44 1.69 -13.21 0.59
CA LYS A 44 0.26 -13.47 0.79
C LYS A 44 -0.58 -12.19 0.67
N VAL A 45 -0.19 -11.10 1.35
CA VAL A 45 -0.86 -9.79 1.21
C VAL A 45 -0.72 -9.26 -0.23
N ALA A 46 0.48 -9.37 -0.81
CA ALA A 46 0.74 -8.96 -2.17
C ALA A 46 -0.10 -9.76 -3.18
N LYS A 47 -0.31 -11.06 -2.95
CA LYS A 47 -1.21 -11.90 -3.76
C LYS A 47 -2.64 -11.41 -3.67
N TYR A 48 -3.15 -11.16 -2.47
CA TYR A 48 -4.50 -10.59 -2.29
C TYR A 48 -4.66 -9.28 -3.07
N TYR A 49 -3.67 -8.38 -3.02
CA TYR A 49 -3.67 -7.14 -3.81
C TYR A 49 -3.74 -7.43 -5.32
N ARG A 50 -2.90 -8.32 -5.83
CA ARG A 50 -2.86 -8.64 -7.26
C ARG A 50 -4.15 -9.27 -7.76
N ASP A 51 -4.70 -10.23 -7.02
CA ASP A 51 -5.93 -10.92 -7.41
C ASP A 51 -7.08 -9.91 -7.48
N GLN A 52 -7.26 -9.11 -6.43
CA GLN A 52 -8.31 -8.10 -6.33
C GLN A 52 -8.18 -7.01 -7.40
N LEU A 53 -6.96 -6.51 -7.64
CA LEU A 53 -6.73 -5.52 -8.70
C LEU A 53 -6.89 -6.12 -10.09
N LYS A 54 -6.56 -7.40 -10.29
CA LYS A 54 -6.81 -8.06 -11.57
C LYS A 54 -8.31 -8.11 -11.85
N GLU A 55 -9.11 -8.60 -10.90
CA GLU A 55 -10.57 -8.67 -11.05
C GLU A 55 -11.18 -7.29 -11.31
N LEU A 56 -10.72 -6.27 -10.58
CA LEU A 56 -11.15 -4.89 -10.77
C LEU A 56 -10.84 -4.38 -12.19
N LEU A 57 -9.63 -4.58 -12.69
CA LEU A 57 -9.20 -4.10 -14.01
C LEU A 57 -9.84 -4.90 -15.15
N ASP A 58 -10.12 -6.18 -14.95
CA ASP A 58 -10.86 -7.00 -15.91
C ASP A 58 -12.30 -6.47 -16.09
N GLN A 59 -12.96 -6.05 -15.00
CA GLN A 59 -14.31 -5.44 -15.06
C GLN A 59 -14.31 -3.97 -15.50
N HIS A 60 -13.26 -3.22 -15.17
CA HIS A 60 -13.14 -1.80 -15.49
C HIS A 60 -11.86 -1.52 -16.30
N PRO A 61 -11.80 -1.93 -17.58
CA PRO A 61 -10.59 -1.85 -18.40
C PRO A 61 -10.15 -0.42 -18.73
N HIS A 62 -10.98 0.59 -18.44
CA HIS A 62 -10.64 2.00 -18.57
C HIS A 62 -9.74 2.50 -17.44
N LEU A 63 -9.72 1.83 -16.29
CA LEU A 63 -8.87 2.18 -15.16
C LEU A 63 -7.43 1.77 -15.42
N LYS A 64 -6.49 2.58 -14.94
CA LYS A 64 -5.06 2.31 -15.08
C LYS A 64 -4.37 2.25 -13.72
N LYS A 65 -3.42 1.33 -13.60
CA LYS A 65 -2.46 1.38 -12.50
C LYS A 65 -1.48 2.54 -12.73
N PRO A 66 -0.93 3.15 -11.67
CA PRO A 66 0.08 4.19 -11.80
C PRO A 66 1.32 3.73 -12.57
N PHE A 67 1.71 2.46 -12.42
CA PHE A 67 2.85 1.86 -13.12
C PHE A 67 2.52 0.45 -13.63
N PRO A 68 3.08 0.02 -14.78
CA PRO A 68 2.72 -1.25 -15.43
C PRO A 68 2.82 -2.48 -14.52
N CYS A 69 3.94 -2.62 -13.79
CA CYS A 69 4.23 -3.77 -12.93
C CYS A 69 3.88 -3.52 -11.45
N SER A 70 3.17 -2.43 -11.12
CA SER A 70 2.86 -2.14 -9.73
C SER A 70 1.88 -3.15 -9.14
N THR A 71 2.16 -3.57 -7.90
CA THR A 71 1.20 -4.30 -7.02
C THR A 71 0.19 -3.35 -6.39
N TYR A 72 0.37 -2.04 -6.55
CA TYR A 72 -0.45 -0.99 -5.96
C TYR A 72 -1.41 -0.35 -6.97
N SER A 73 -2.53 0.16 -6.46
CA SER A 73 -3.55 0.86 -7.26
C SER A 73 -3.32 2.36 -7.32
N ALA A 74 -2.56 2.92 -6.38
CA ALA A 74 -2.33 4.35 -6.27
C ALA A 74 -0.90 4.64 -5.82
N ALA A 75 -0.44 5.84 -6.15
CA ALA A 75 0.84 6.37 -5.72
C ALA A 75 0.69 7.85 -5.37
N ALA A 76 1.50 8.34 -4.43
CA ALA A 76 1.57 9.76 -4.12
C ALA A 76 3.01 10.25 -4.11
N PHE A 77 3.21 11.46 -4.65
CA PHE A 77 4.47 12.18 -4.65
C PHE A 77 4.35 13.32 -3.64
N ASN A 78 4.92 13.12 -2.45
CA ASN A 78 4.99 14.17 -1.43
C ASN A 78 6.20 15.04 -1.75
N MET A 79 5.93 16.18 -2.37
CA MET A 79 6.96 17.10 -2.88
C MET A 79 7.57 17.94 -1.75
N GLY A 80 8.90 18.12 -1.83
CA GLY A 80 9.73 18.85 -0.86
C GLY A 80 9.57 20.38 -0.86
N PRO A 81 10.51 21.11 -0.21
CA PRO A 81 11.81 20.62 0.24
C PRO A 81 11.82 20.00 1.64
N CYS A 82 10.79 20.19 2.47
CA CYS A 82 10.80 19.74 3.87
C CYS A 82 9.52 18.97 4.24
N VAL A 83 9.21 17.88 3.51
CA VAL A 83 8.00 17.10 3.75
C VAL A 83 8.00 16.55 5.17
N CYS A 84 7.05 17.06 5.96
CA CYS A 84 6.73 16.59 7.29
C CYS A 84 5.22 16.30 7.39
N THR A 85 4.83 15.31 8.17
CA THR A 85 3.42 14.96 8.42
C THR A 85 3.10 15.08 9.89
N TYR A 86 1.92 15.57 10.23
CA TYR A 86 1.39 15.41 11.58
C TYR A 86 0.96 13.96 11.84
N LYS A 87 0.80 13.58 13.11
CA LYS A 87 0.35 12.26 13.55
C LYS A 87 -0.98 11.86 12.89
N HIS A 88 -0.99 10.77 12.12
CA HIS A 88 -2.19 10.31 11.40
C HIS A 88 -2.21 8.79 11.18
N ARG A 89 -3.31 8.32 10.61
CA ARG A 89 -3.47 7.01 9.94
C ARG A 89 -3.96 7.27 8.53
N ASP A 90 -3.86 6.27 7.66
CA ASP A 90 -4.50 6.27 6.35
C ASP A 90 -5.75 5.37 6.36
N PRO A 91 -6.86 5.78 6.99
CA PRO A 91 -8.00 4.89 7.26
C PRO A 91 -8.72 4.39 6.00
N LEU A 92 -8.42 4.98 4.83
CA LEU A 92 -8.99 4.57 3.56
C LEU A 92 -8.20 3.44 2.88
N ASN A 93 -6.99 3.14 3.35
CA ASN A 93 -6.17 2.05 2.83
C ASN A 93 -6.68 0.69 3.32
N CYS A 94 -6.26 -0.39 2.65
CA CYS A 94 -6.57 -1.75 3.07
C CYS A 94 -6.04 -2.00 4.51
N PRO A 95 -6.89 -2.39 5.48
CA PRO A 95 -6.51 -2.47 6.90
C PRO A 95 -5.35 -3.42 7.22
N PHE A 96 -5.29 -4.57 6.54
CA PHE A 96 -4.20 -5.55 6.66
C PHE A 96 -3.17 -5.42 5.52
N GLY A 97 -3.28 -4.35 4.74
CA GLY A 97 -2.38 -4.02 3.66
C GLY A 97 -1.08 -3.38 4.14
N LEU A 98 -0.08 -3.35 3.27
CA LEU A 98 1.17 -2.63 3.51
C LEU A 98 1.34 -1.50 2.49
N CYS A 99 1.38 -0.26 2.98
CA CYS A 99 1.75 0.88 2.17
C CYS A 99 3.27 1.00 2.12
N ALA A 100 3.77 1.35 0.95
CA ALA A 100 5.18 1.58 0.73
C ALA A 100 5.50 3.06 0.84
N ILE A 101 6.57 3.37 1.56
CA ILE A 101 7.11 4.72 1.69
C ILE A 101 8.58 4.66 1.31
N GLN A 102 8.97 5.46 0.32
CA GLN A 102 10.37 5.70 -0.01
C GLN A 102 10.74 7.11 0.41
N ALA A 103 11.76 7.23 1.27
CA ALA A 103 12.32 8.53 1.66
C ALA A 103 13.19 9.06 0.52
N LEU A 104 13.04 10.34 0.18
CA LEU A 104 13.83 11.01 -0.86
C LEU A 104 14.44 12.29 -0.30
N GLY A 105 15.45 12.81 -1.01
CA GLY A 105 16.17 14.03 -0.64
C GLY A 105 17.52 13.73 0.01
N ASN A 106 18.03 14.71 0.74
CA ASN A 106 19.33 14.67 1.40
C ASN A 106 19.18 15.20 2.83
N SER A 107 19.21 14.30 3.80
CA SER A 107 19.09 14.61 5.24
C SER A 107 19.90 13.62 6.07
N ASP A 108 20.41 14.06 7.21
CA ASP A 108 21.07 13.21 8.19
C ASP A 108 20.01 12.43 8.99
N PRO A 109 19.88 11.10 8.79
CA PRO A 109 18.85 10.29 9.43
C PRO A 109 19.03 10.16 10.94
N LYS A 110 20.15 10.64 11.51
CA LYS A 110 20.38 10.70 12.97
C LYS A 110 19.86 12.00 13.60
N LYS A 111 19.54 13.01 12.79
CA LYS A 111 19.18 14.36 13.26
C LYS A 111 17.73 14.75 12.95
N GLY A 112 17.04 14.02 12.07
CA GLY A 112 15.70 14.37 11.63
C GLY A 112 15.15 13.42 10.57
N GLY A 113 13.95 13.71 10.08
CA GLY A 113 13.29 12.90 9.04
C GLY A 113 12.91 11.48 9.48
N HIS A 114 12.98 11.17 10.77
CA HIS A 114 12.68 9.86 11.35
C HIS A 114 11.25 9.46 11.07
N LEU A 115 10.99 8.17 10.84
CA LEU A 115 9.62 7.64 10.87
C LEU A 115 9.24 7.33 12.33
N VAL A 116 8.08 7.80 12.75
CA VAL A 116 7.53 7.55 14.08
C VAL A 116 6.35 6.60 13.96
N LEU A 117 6.44 5.43 14.60
CA LEU A 117 5.35 4.47 14.73
C LEU A 117 4.82 4.55 16.15
N TRP A 118 3.82 5.40 16.36
CA TRP A 118 3.36 5.82 17.69
C TRP A 118 2.80 4.67 18.52
N ASP A 119 1.98 3.81 17.90
CA ASP A 119 1.34 2.69 18.58
C ASP A 119 2.39 1.65 19.04
N LEU A 120 3.51 1.55 18.32
CA LEU A 120 4.63 0.65 18.63
C LEU A 120 5.66 1.30 19.55
N LYS A 121 5.58 2.62 19.78
CA LYS A 121 6.58 3.42 20.50
C LYS A 121 7.98 3.32 19.89
N ILE A 122 8.06 3.21 18.56
CA ILE A 122 9.31 3.09 17.81
C ILE A 122 9.59 4.38 17.03
N TYR A 123 10.86 4.82 17.10
CA TYR A 123 11.44 5.80 16.20
C TYR A 123 12.44 5.09 15.29
N ILE A 124 12.32 5.30 14.00
CA ILE A 124 13.21 4.72 12.99
C ILE A 124 13.98 5.86 12.35
N GLU A 125 15.31 5.82 12.45
CA GLU A 125 16.22 6.62 11.63
C GLU A 125 15.99 6.24 10.16
N PHE A 126 15.11 6.99 9.48
CA PHE A 126 14.63 6.61 8.16
C PHE A 126 15.52 7.21 7.07
N LEU A 127 16.47 6.41 6.61
CA LEU A 127 17.52 6.81 5.67
C LEU A 127 16.97 7.33 4.33
N PRO A 128 17.44 8.47 3.80
CA PRO A 128 17.12 8.87 2.43
C PRO A 128 17.50 7.80 1.41
N GLY A 129 16.62 7.55 0.43
CA GLY A 129 16.75 6.49 -0.56
C GLY A 129 16.27 5.11 -0.08
N SER A 130 15.88 4.96 1.19
CA SER A 130 15.37 3.69 1.70
C SER A 130 13.85 3.53 1.54
N LEU A 131 13.41 2.28 1.50
CA LEU A 131 12.02 1.83 1.42
C LEU A 131 11.60 1.23 2.76
N ILE A 132 10.39 1.54 3.20
CA ILE A 132 9.72 0.83 4.29
C ILE A 132 8.28 0.47 3.91
N LEU A 133 7.83 -0.70 4.35
CA LEU A 133 6.47 -1.19 4.20
C LEU A 133 5.78 -1.15 5.57
N ILE A 134 4.67 -0.43 5.69
CA ILE A 134 3.94 -0.31 6.95
C ILE A 134 2.43 -0.54 6.77
N PRO A 135 1.73 -1.10 7.77
CA PRO A 135 0.27 -1.15 7.77
C PRO A 135 -0.30 0.23 8.16
N SER A 136 -0.24 1.18 7.22
CA SER A 136 -0.52 2.61 7.48
C SER A 136 -1.99 2.91 7.84
N ALA A 137 -2.91 2.00 7.50
CA ALA A 137 -4.33 2.09 7.88
C ALA A 137 -4.56 1.85 9.38
N THR A 138 -3.73 1.03 10.02
CA THR A 138 -3.90 0.60 11.42
C THR A 138 -2.88 1.24 12.36
N LEU A 139 -1.65 1.46 11.91
CA LEU A 139 -0.62 2.12 12.71
C LEU A 139 -0.70 3.64 12.62
N VAL A 140 -0.79 4.29 13.78
CA VAL A 140 -0.59 5.73 13.85
C VAL A 140 0.87 6.05 13.57
N HIS A 141 1.11 6.88 12.56
CA HIS A 141 2.45 7.21 12.11
C HIS A 141 2.61 8.69 11.74
N SER A 142 3.85 9.13 11.69
CA SER A 142 4.29 10.44 11.20
C SER A 142 5.77 10.39 10.85
N ASN A 143 6.32 11.49 10.34
CA ASN A 143 7.75 11.71 10.29
C ASN A 143 8.16 12.97 11.06
N THR A 144 9.41 13.06 11.48
CA THR A 144 9.94 14.25 12.17
C THR A 144 10.45 15.29 11.18
N PRO A 145 10.51 16.57 11.57
CA PRO A 145 11.19 17.60 10.79
C PRO A 145 12.67 17.25 10.52
N ILE A 146 13.21 17.87 9.49
CA ILE A 146 14.63 17.83 9.12
C ILE A 146 15.32 19.17 9.48
N GLN A 147 16.63 19.23 9.37
CA GLN A 147 17.40 20.46 9.59
C GLN A 147 17.12 21.48 8.47
N MET A 148 17.31 22.78 8.75
CA MET A 148 16.98 23.87 7.82
C MET A 148 17.71 23.80 6.46
N HIS A 149 18.90 23.21 6.43
CA HIS A 149 19.74 23.08 5.23
C HIS A 149 19.56 21.74 4.49
N GLU A 150 18.70 20.86 5.02
CA GLU A 150 18.44 19.54 4.46
C GLU A 150 17.25 19.59 3.50
N SER A 151 17.04 18.48 2.78
CA SER A 151 15.86 18.29 1.94
C SER A 151 15.25 16.91 2.17
N ARG A 152 13.92 16.86 2.13
CA ARG A 152 13.13 15.65 2.26
C ARG A 152 11.86 15.72 1.40
N ALA A 153 11.68 14.68 0.60
CA ALA A 153 10.46 14.36 -0.11
C ALA A 153 10.12 12.88 0.16
N SER A 154 8.96 12.41 -0.29
CA SER A 154 8.70 10.97 -0.27
C SER A 154 7.82 10.53 -1.43
N PHE A 155 8.08 9.32 -1.90
CA PHE A 155 7.25 8.63 -2.87
C PHE A 155 6.56 7.45 -2.19
N THR A 156 5.23 7.39 -2.27
CA THR A 156 4.45 6.34 -1.62
C THR A 156 3.61 5.57 -2.62
N GLN A 157 3.36 4.30 -2.32
CA GLN A 157 2.42 3.46 -3.07
C GLN A 157 1.49 2.74 -2.10
N TYR A 158 0.20 2.69 -2.43
CA TYR A 158 -0.85 2.20 -1.53
C TYR A 158 -2.06 1.68 -2.31
N CYS A 159 -2.93 0.93 -1.62
CA CYS A 159 -4.21 0.50 -2.15
C CYS A 159 -5.34 0.92 -1.21
N GLY A 160 -6.35 1.58 -1.78
CA GLY A 160 -7.57 1.91 -1.07
C GLY A 160 -8.37 0.65 -0.74
N GLY A 161 -8.69 0.43 0.53
CA GLY A 161 -9.48 -0.74 0.97
C GLY A 161 -10.90 -0.75 0.41
N GLY A 162 -11.40 0.42 -0.01
CA GLY A 162 -12.68 0.54 -0.72
C GLY A 162 -12.70 -0.16 -2.09
N LEU A 163 -11.55 -0.27 -2.76
CA LEU A 163 -11.46 -0.96 -4.06
C LEU A 163 -11.67 -2.46 -3.87
N PHE A 164 -11.01 -3.06 -2.89
CA PHE A 164 -11.14 -4.49 -2.61
C PHE A 164 -12.53 -4.83 -2.08
N ARG A 165 -13.10 -3.97 -1.22
CA ARG A 165 -14.48 -4.13 -0.78
C ARG A 165 -15.48 -4.06 -1.93
N TYR A 166 -15.24 -3.21 -2.92
CA TYR A 166 -16.10 -3.11 -4.10
C TYR A 166 -16.09 -4.41 -4.91
N VAL A 167 -14.91 -5.01 -5.09
CA VAL A 167 -14.77 -6.33 -5.72
C VAL A 167 -15.45 -7.42 -4.88
N ASP A 168 -15.20 -7.47 -3.57
CA ASP A 168 -15.82 -8.42 -2.63
C ASP A 168 -17.37 -8.31 -2.62
N CYS A 169 -17.91 -7.11 -2.87
CA CYS A 169 -19.35 -6.86 -3.02
C CYS A 169 -19.89 -7.15 -4.43
N GLY A 170 -19.13 -7.84 -5.29
CA GLY A 170 -19.54 -8.17 -6.65
C GLY A 170 -19.61 -6.96 -7.57
N PHE A 171 -18.63 -6.07 -7.48
CA PHE A 171 -18.52 -4.81 -8.25
C PHE A 171 -19.66 -3.84 -7.96
N MET A 172 -20.01 -3.71 -6.68
CA MET A 172 -21.05 -2.79 -6.21
C MET A 172 -20.63 -2.12 -4.90
N THR A 173 -21.21 -0.96 -4.59
CA THR A 173 -21.07 -0.40 -3.24
C THR A 173 -21.84 -1.25 -2.22
N GLU A 174 -21.45 -1.21 -0.96
CA GLU A 174 -22.22 -1.89 0.12
C GLU A 174 -23.67 -1.42 0.17
N ALA A 175 -23.94 -0.14 -0.11
CA ALA A 175 -25.30 0.39 -0.17
C ALA A 175 -26.11 -0.26 -1.31
N ALA A 176 -25.52 -0.34 -2.51
CA ALA A 176 -26.16 -0.98 -3.64
C ALA A 176 -26.33 -2.50 -3.44
N LEU A 177 -25.37 -3.18 -2.79
CA LEU A 177 -25.50 -4.58 -2.42
C LEU A 177 -26.64 -4.77 -1.41
N LYS A 178 -26.77 -3.89 -0.41
CA LYS A 178 -27.86 -3.94 0.56
C LYS A 178 -29.23 -3.84 -0.09
N GLU A 179 -29.38 -2.98 -1.10
CA GLU A 179 -30.63 -2.82 -1.84
C GLU A 179 -30.91 -4.02 -2.76
N LYS A 180 -29.90 -4.50 -3.48
CA LYS A 180 -30.05 -5.58 -4.48
C LYS A 180 -30.13 -6.97 -3.86
N ASN A 181 -29.35 -7.24 -2.82
CA ASN A 181 -29.28 -8.52 -2.14
C ASN A 181 -29.04 -8.34 -0.61
N PRO A 182 -30.11 -8.02 0.15
CA PRO A 182 -30.02 -7.82 1.59
C PRO A 182 -29.45 -9.03 2.37
N ALA A 183 -29.69 -10.24 1.89
CA ALA A 183 -29.20 -11.47 2.52
C ALA A 183 -27.68 -11.59 2.43
N GLU A 184 -27.11 -11.33 1.25
CA GLU A 184 -25.66 -11.32 1.06
C GLU A 184 -25.01 -10.16 1.82
N TYR A 185 -25.62 -8.98 1.80
CA TYR A 185 -25.17 -7.86 2.63
C TYR A 185 -25.10 -8.23 4.12
N ALA A 186 -26.15 -8.87 4.66
CA ALA A 186 -26.18 -9.31 6.05
C ALA A 186 -25.05 -10.33 6.35
N ARG A 187 -24.85 -11.31 5.46
CA ARG A 187 -23.73 -12.28 5.56
C ARG A 187 -22.37 -11.57 5.61
N MET A 188 -22.16 -10.57 4.76
CA MET A 188 -20.92 -9.79 4.75
C MET A 188 -20.74 -8.97 6.04
N GLN A 189 -21.81 -8.36 6.57
CA GLN A 189 -21.72 -7.61 7.84
C GLN A 189 -21.38 -8.53 9.02
N GLU A 190 -21.93 -9.74 9.06
CA GLU A 190 -21.59 -10.73 10.10
C GLU A 190 -20.10 -11.15 10.01
N ALA A 191 -19.62 -11.38 8.79
CA ALA A 191 -18.21 -11.72 8.53
C ALA A 191 -17.22 -10.60 8.90
N LYS A 192 -17.64 -9.34 9.00
CA LYS A 192 -16.75 -8.24 9.44
C LYS A 192 -16.19 -8.47 10.83
N SER A 193 -16.93 -9.13 11.72
CA SER A 193 -16.50 -9.43 13.09
C SER A 193 -15.27 -10.35 13.13
N THR A 194 -15.07 -11.18 12.10
CA THR A 194 -13.95 -12.12 11.96
C THR A 194 -12.97 -11.70 10.86
N GLN A 195 -13.24 -10.62 10.12
CA GLN A 195 -12.36 -10.16 9.03
C GLN A 195 -10.92 -9.86 9.48
N TRP A 196 -10.73 -9.46 10.73
CA TRP A 196 -9.37 -9.26 11.29
C TRP A 196 -8.55 -10.54 11.28
N SER A 197 -9.15 -11.72 11.49
CA SER A 197 -8.43 -13.00 11.50
C SER A 197 -8.00 -13.40 10.09
N PHE A 198 -8.83 -13.12 9.09
CA PHE A 198 -8.45 -13.22 7.67
C PHE A 198 -7.32 -12.26 7.32
N GLY A 199 -7.41 -11.01 7.76
CA GLY A 199 -6.35 -10.03 7.53
C GLY A 199 -5.01 -10.48 8.13
N LEU A 200 -5.02 -11.06 9.34
CA LEU A 200 -3.83 -11.64 9.95
C LEU A 200 -3.30 -12.87 9.21
N SER A 201 -4.17 -13.73 8.68
CA SER A 201 -3.74 -14.92 7.93
C SER A 201 -3.05 -14.58 6.60
N CYS A 202 -3.25 -13.35 6.11
CA CYS A 202 -2.54 -12.80 4.97
C CYS A 202 -1.11 -12.35 5.29
N PHE A 203 -0.71 -12.21 6.55
CA PHE A 203 0.70 -11.99 6.90
C PHE A 203 1.47 -13.30 6.83
N SER A 204 2.70 -13.23 6.30
CA SER A 204 3.59 -14.38 6.25
C SER A 204 4.42 -14.46 7.53
N THR A 205 4.67 -15.67 8.03
CA THR A 205 5.64 -15.88 9.11
C THR A 205 7.06 -15.88 8.54
N LEU A 206 8.08 -15.70 9.38
CA LEU A 206 9.47 -15.78 8.92
C LEU A 206 9.79 -17.16 8.32
N ASP A 207 9.29 -18.24 8.92
CA ASP A 207 9.47 -19.61 8.42
C ASP A 207 8.85 -19.83 7.02
N GLU A 208 7.80 -19.09 6.68
CA GLU A 208 7.19 -19.12 5.35
C GLU A 208 7.98 -18.32 4.30
N LEU A 209 8.84 -17.39 4.74
CA LEU A 209 9.67 -16.56 3.87
C LEU A 209 11.06 -17.16 3.63
N VAL A 210 11.56 -17.99 4.56
CA VAL A 210 12.84 -18.68 4.39
C VAL A 210 12.68 -19.78 3.33
N PRO A 211 13.56 -19.84 2.31
CA PRO A 211 13.57 -20.95 1.37
C PRO A 211 13.73 -22.26 2.13
N LYS A 212 12.78 -23.17 1.98
CA LYS A 212 12.96 -24.53 2.52
C LYS A 212 14.10 -25.18 1.75
N GLU A 213 15.04 -25.80 2.46
CA GLU A 213 16.07 -26.61 1.81
C GLU A 213 15.37 -27.63 0.90
N PRO A 214 15.86 -27.83 -0.34
CA PRO A 214 15.30 -28.86 -1.20
C PRO A 214 15.43 -30.20 -0.47
N ASP A 215 14.34 -30.96 -0.42
CA ASP A 215 14.31 -32.33 0.08
C ASP A 215 15.37 -33.11 -0.71
N VAL A 216 16.55 -33.34 -0.13
CA VAL A 216 17.58 -34.17 -0.75
C VAL A 216 17.11 -35.60 -0.53
N PRO A 217 16.72 -36.34 -1.58
CA PRO A 217 16.32 -37.73 -1.43
C PRO A 217 17.52 -38.47 -0.83
N GLY A 218 17.31 -39.06 0.35
CA GLY A 218 18.34 -39.77 1.07
C GLY A 218 19.05 -40.76 0.15
N LYS A 219 20.38 -40.64 0.06
CA LYS A 219 21.20 -41.71 -0.51
C LYS A 219 21.04 -42.92 0.41
N GLY A 220 20.14 -43.81 0.02
CA GLY A 220 20.11 -45.18 0.55
C GLY A 220 21.47 -45.82 0.25
N LEU A 221 22.20 -46.14 1.32
CA LEU A 221 23.28 -47.11 1.31
C LEU A 221 22.67 -48.51 1.41
#